data_AF-A0AA42DLJ1-F1
#
_entry.id   AF-A0AA42DLJ1-F1
#
_cell.length_a   1.000
_cell.length_b   1.000
_cell.length_c   1.000
_cell.angle_alpha   90.00
_cell.angle_beta   90.00
_cell.angle_gamma   90.00
#
_symmetry.space_group_name_H-M   'P 1'
#
loop_
_entity.id
_entity.type
_entity.pdbx_description
1 polymer ?
#
loop_
_entity_poly.entity_id
_entity_poly.type
_entity_poly.pdbx_seq_one_letter_code
_entity_poly.pdbx_strand_id
1 'polypeptide(L)'
;MIKTKSRETKYIITILIILVMGILLSIGGFLIYASDYYPADEIAIQIMQQQDRVEIYENLTIVSPPEKSDVGFIFYPGAKVENIAYLPLLEKLTENGITCVLVKMPLNMAIFDADAAEEVFDKLPEIKNWYIGGHSMGGAMASDYASKNRDKVKGLVLLGAYIYGDYPPDQTLTIYGTYNSDLEKYIDYTENIVEIEGGNHAQFGNYGQQKGDPVATITSEEQQDIAVEAIIEFMNAR
;
A
#
# COMPACT_ATOMS: atom_id res chain seq x y z
N MET A 1 -44.43 -36.00 -25.14
CA MET A 1 -44.35 -36.64 -23.82
C MET A 1 -43.37 -35.85 -22.96
N ILE A 2 -43.86 -34.98 -22.07
CA ILE A 2 -43.00 -34.13 -21.22
C ILE A 2 -42.50 -35.00 -20.07
N LYS A 3 -41.22 -35.37 -20.06
CA LYS A 3 -40.59 -36.05 -18.92
C LYS A 3 -40.63 -35.11 -17.71
N THR A 4 -41.52 -35.38 -16.76
CA THR A 4 -41.56 -34.69 -15.47
C THR A 4 -40.30 -35.07 -14.66
N LYS A 5 -39.50 -34.08 -14.27
CA LYS A 5 -38.34 -34.28 -13.39
C LYS A 5 -38.77 -34.97 -12.09
N SER A 6 -38.02 -35.99 -11.66
CA SER A 6 -38.28 -36.73 -10.43
C SER A 6 -38.29 -35.80 -9.21
N ARG A 7 -38.96 -36.21 -8.13
CA ARG A 7 -39.04 -35.42 -6.88
C ARG A 7 -37.64 -35.08 -6.35
N GLU A 8 -36.72 -36.02 -6.42
CA GLU A 8 -35.30 -35.85 -6.06
C GLU A 8 -34.59 -34.82 -6.94
N THR A 9 -34.81 -34.87 -8.26
CA THR A 9 -34.25 -33.87 -9.20
C THR A 9 -34.76 -32.46 -8.90
N LYS A 10 -36.02 -32.30 -8.47
CA LYS A 10 -36.55 -30.99 -8.06
C LYS A 10 -35.89 -30.48 -6.77
N TYR A 11 -35.70 -31.34 -5.78
CA TYR A 11 -35.00 -30.98 -4.54
C TYR A 11 -33.55 -30.55 -4.77
N ILE A 12 -32.80 -31.29 -5.60
CA ILE A 12 -31.42 -30.95 -5.96
C ILE A 12 -31.35 -29.58 -6.65
N ILE A 13 -32.28 -29.30 -7.57
CA ILE A 13 -32.34 -28.00 -8.26
C ILE A 13 -32.65 -26.87 -7.28
N THR A 14 -33.59 -27.07 -6.35
CA THR A 14 -33.91 -26.06 -5.32
C THR A 14 -32.72 -25.78 -4.41
N ILE A 15 -32.00 -26.82 -3.96
CA ILE A 15 -30.78 -26.66 -3.16
C ILE A 15 -29.72 -25.88 -3.94
N LEU A 16 -29.50 -26.21 -5.22
CA LEU A 16 -28.55 -25.50 -6.05
C LEU A 16 -28.92 -24.02 -6.23
N ILE A 17 -30.21 -23.72 -6.43
CA ILE A 17 -30.69 -22.33 -6.54
C ILE A 17 -30.42 -21.56 -5.24
N ILE A 18 -30.73 -22.17 -4.09
CA ILE A 18 -30.48 -21.53 -2.78
C ILE A 18 -28.99 -21.28 -2.58
N LEU A 19 -28.14 -22.25 -2.95
CA LEU A 19 -26.69 -22.13 -2.82
C LEU A 19 -26.13 -21.03 -3.74
N VAL A 20 -26.56 -21.00 -5.00
CA VAL A 20 -26.18 -19.94 -5.96
C VAL A 20 -26.65 -18.57 -5.47
N MET A 21 -27.88 -18.47 -4.99
CA MET A 21 -28.42 -17.22 -4.43
C MET A 21 -27.65 -16.78 -3.18
N GLY A 22 -27.27 -17.71 -2.31
CA GLY A 22 -26.39 -17.46 -1.17
C GLY A 22 -25.04 -16.90 -1.59
N ILE A 23 -24.38 -17.53 -2.58
CA ILE A 23 -23.10 -17.04 -3.13
C ILE A 23 -23.25 -15.63 -3.72
N LEU A 24 -24.30 -15.38 -4.50
CA LEU A 24 -24.54 -14.05 -5.09
C LEU A 24 -24.77 -12.98 -4.03
N LEU A 25 -25.50 -13.30 -2.95
CA LEU A 25 -25.69 -12.39 -1.83
C LEU A 25 -24.38 -12.13 -1.07
N SER A 26 -23.54 -13.16 -0.88
CA SER A 26 -22.21 -13.01 -0.27
C SER A 26 -21.28 -12.16 -1.13
N ILE A 27 -21.25 -12.37 -2.45
CA ILE A 27 -20.46 -11.56 -3.38
C ILE A 27 -20.96 -10.11 -3.37
N GLY A 28 -22.28 -9.90 -3.46
CA GLY A 28 -22.87 -8.57 -3.42
C GLY A 28 -22.56 -7.83 -2.12
N GLY A 29 -22.68 -8.51 -0.98
CA GLY A 29 -22.32 -7.95 0.32
C GLY A 29 -20.83 -7.61 0.44
N PHE A 30 -19.95 -8.47 -0.06
CA PHE A 30 -18.51 -8.22 -0.10
C PHE A 30 -18.15 -7.02 -0.98
N LEU A 31 -18.74 -6.91 -2.18
CA LEU A 31 -18.49 -5.78 -3.09
C LEU A 31 -18.95 -4.45 -2.49
N ILE A 32 -20.09 -4.43 -1.79
CA ILE A 32 -20.55 -3.23 -1.06
C ILE A 32 -19.54 -2.84 0.02
N TYR A 33 -19.08 -3.82 0.81
CA TYR A 33 -18.07 -3.59 1.85
C TYR A 33 -16.73 -3.07 1.30
N ALA A 34 -16.30 -3.63 0.17
CA ALA A 34 -15.05 -3.27 -0.50
C ALA A 34 -15.15 -1.91 -1.23
N SER A 35 -16.35 -1.47 -1.61
CA SER A 35 -16.59 -0.17 -2.27
C SER A 35 -16.61 1.02 -1.31
N ASP A 36 -16.79 0.76 -0.02
CA ASP A 36 -16.60 1.77 1.03
C ASP A 36 -15.08 1.92 1.24
N TYR A 37 -14.51 3.11 1.11
CA TYR A 37 -13.07 3.34 1.27
C TYR A 37 -12.82 4.82 1.63
N TYR A 38 -11.60 5.12 2.08
CA TYR A 38 -11.14 6.48 2.38
C TYR A 38 -10.67 7.17 1.10
N PRO A 39 -11.38 8.21 0.62
CA PRO A 39 -10.98 8.95 -0.57
C PRO A 39 -9.78 9.85 -0.26
N ALA A 40 -8.99 10.12 -1.29
CA ALA A 40 -7.89 11.07 -1.20
C ALA A 40 -8.40 12.51 -1.03
N ASP A 41 -7.62 13.34 -0.32
CA ASP A 41 -7.91 14.76 -0.16
C ASP A 41 -7.52 15.60 -1.40
N GLU A 42 -7.80 16.91 -1.33
CA GLU A 42 -7.51 17.84 -2.43
C GLU A 42 -6.01 17.99 -2.75
N ILE A 43 -5.12 17.82 -1.76
CA ILE A 43 -3.66 17.94 -1.96
C ILE A 43 -3.20 16.79 -2.86
N ALA A 44 -3.59 15.57 -2.52
CA ALA A 44 -3.30 14.38 -3.33
C ALA A 44 -3.86 14.49 -4.76
N ILE A 45 -5.08 15.00 -4.91
CA ILE A 45 -5.71 15.20 -6.23
C ILE A 45 -4.95 16.23 -7.07
N GLN A 46 -4.49 17.32 -6.46
CA GLN A 46 -3.72 18.36 -7.16
C GLN A 46 -2.39 17.82 -7.68
N ILE A 47 -1.69 17.00 -6.89
CA ILE A 47 -0.44 16.36 -7.33
C ILE A 47 -0.69 15.43 -8.50
N MET A 48 -1.74 14.60 -8.45
CA MET A 48 -2.09 13.68 -9.54
C MET A 48 -2.30 14.42 -10.89
N GLN A 49 -2.75 15.67 -10.85
CA GLN A 49 -3.03 16.47 -12.05
C GLN A 49 -1.78 17.09 -12.70
N GLN A 50 -0.60 16.94 -12.10
CA GLN A 50 0.66 17.45 -12.64
C GLN A 50 1.17 16.57 -13.79
N GLN A 51 0.72 16.88 -15.02
CA GLN A 51 0.99 16.07 -16.22
C GLN A 51 2.48 15.93 -16.59
N ASP A 52 3.34 16.87 -16.17
CA ASP A 52 4.77 16.83 -16.50
C ASP A 52 5.58 15.90 -15.59
N ARG A 53 5.00 15.46 -14.46
CA ARG A 53 5.69 14.61 -13.46
C ARG A 53 4.97 13.29 -13.18
N VAL A 54 3.66 13.22 -13.41
CA VAL A 54 2.84 12.07 -13.06
C VAL A 54 2.36 11.35 -14.32
N GLU A 55 2.75 10.08 -14.44
CA GLU A 55 2.33 9.19 -15.52
C GLU A 55 1.46 8.07 -14.96
N ILE A 56 0.28 7.86 -15.55
CA ILE A 56 -0.70 6.85 -15.09
C ILE A 56 -0.77 5.73 -16.13
N TYR A 57 -0.51 4.50 -15.68
CA TYR A 57 -0.51 3.29 -16.49
C TYR A 57 -1.43 2.24 -15.86
N GLU A 58 -2.69 2.16 -16.28
CA GLU A 58 -3.69 1.19 -15.76
C GLU A 58 -3.72 1.07 -14.21
N ASN A 59 -2.88 0.20 -13.65
CA ASN A 59 -2.69 -0.10 -12.23
C ASN A 59 -1.46 0.58 -11.57
N LEU A 60 -0.71 1.43 -12.26
CA LEU A 60 0.46 2.13 -11.73
C LEU A 60 0.33 3.65 -11.87
N THR A 61 0.85 4.37 -10.90
CA THR A 61 1.08 5.82 -10.97
C THR A 61 2.56 6.08 -10.71
N ILE A 62 3.26 6.53 -11.74
CA ILE A 62 4.69 6.83 -11.70
C ILE A 62 4.84 8.33 -11.47
N VAL A 63 5.57 8.70 -10.42
CA VAL A 63 5.94 10.08 -10.10
C VAL A 63 7.43 10.22 -10.35
N SER A 64 7.79 11.05 -11.34
CA SER A 64 9.18 11.25 -11.75
C SER A 64 9.80 12.47 -11.03
N PRO A 65 11.07 12.37 -10.60
CA PRO A 65 11.81 13.50 -10.06
C PRO A 65 12.13 14.53 -11.16
N PRO A 66 12.34 15.81 -10.82
CA PRO A 66 12.85 16.82 -11.77
C PRO A 66 14.21 16.44 -12.35
N GLU A 67 15.09 15.86 -11.51
CA GLU A 67 16.39 15.31 -11.91
C GLU A 67 16.41 13.80 -11.63
N LYS A 68 16.51 13.00 -12.69
CA LYS A 68 16.45 11.53 -12.59
C LYS A 68 17.72 10.94 -12.00
N SER A 69 17.56 10.03 -11.04
CA SER A 69 18.61 9.10 -10.58
C SER A 69 18.29 7.66 -11.04
N ASP A 70 19.14 6.69 -10.69
CA ASP A 70 18.89 5.26 -10.90
C ASP A 70 18.23 4.59 -9.67
N VAL A 71 17.67 5.37 -8.75
CA VAL A 71 16.97 4.93 -7.55
C VAL A 71 15.45 5.02 -7.77
N GLY A 72 14.74 3.94 -7.42
CA GLY A 72 13.29 3.90 -7.48
C GLY A 72 12.66 3.27 -6.25
N PHE A 73 11.44 3.68 -5.97
CA PHE A 73 10.67 3.24 -4.82
C PHE A 73 9.27 2.78 -5.22
N ILE A 74 8.98 1.50 -5.03
CA ILE A 74 7.66 0.91 -5.28
C ILE A 74 6.85 0.99 -3.98
N PHE A 75 5.66 1.59 -4.04
CA PHE A 75 4.84 1.83 -2.86
C PHE A 75 3.47 1.16 -2.93
N TYR A 76 3.15 0.40 -1.87
CA TYR A 76 1.89 -0.31 -1.71
C TYR A 76 0.96 0.44 -0.74
N PRO A 77 -0.23 0.87 -1.19
CA PRO A 77 -1.16 1.62 -0.36
C PRO A 77 -1.81 0.75 0.74
N GLY A 78 -2.24 1.41 1.82
CA GLY A 78 -3.01 0.79 2.90
C GLY A 78 -4.40 0.30 2.45
N ALA A 79 -4.96 -0.63 3.22
CA ALA A 79 -6.25 -1.24 2.91
C ALA A 79 -7.40 -0.22 2.97
N LYS A 80 -8.30 -0.29 2.00
CA LYS A 80 -9.45 0.61 1.85
C LYS A 80 -9.05 2.10 1.79
N VAL A 81 -7.85 2.42 1.32
CA VAL A 81 -7.42 3.80 1.06
C VAL A 81 -7.26 3.98 -0.43
N GLU A 82 -7.80 5.06 -0.98
CA GLU A 82 -7.57 5.42 -2.39
C GLU A 82 -6.08 5.63 -2.62
N ASN A 83 -5.50 4.94 -3.62
CA ASN A 83 -4.05 4.88 -3.80
C ASN A 83 -3.42 6.27 -3.88
N ILE A 84 -4.06 7.23 -4.56
CA ILE A 84 -3.48 8.56 -4.78
C ILE A 84 -3.31 9.37 -3.49
N ALA A 85 -3.92 8.95 -2.38
CA ALA A 85 -3.72 9.57 -1.07
C ALA A 85 -2.26 9.58 -0.61
N TYR A 86 -1.39 8.72 -1.17
CA TYR A 86 0.04 8.70 -0.82
C TYR A 86 0.89 9.60 -1.71
N LEU A 87 0.33 10.23 -2.75
CA LEU A 87 1.08 11.10 -3.66
C LEU A 87 1.82 12.25 -2.95
N PRO A 88 1.29 12.91 -1.90
CA PRO A 88 2.03 13.96 -1.19
C PRO A 88 3.34 13.47 -0.57
N LEU A 89 3.35 12.31 0.08
CA LEU A 89 4.57 11.70 0.63
C LEU A 89 5.54 11.30 -0.50
N LEU A 90 5.02 10.71 -1.57
CA LEU A 90 5.84 10.25 -2.70
C LEU A 90 6.45 11.43 -3.49
N GLU A 91 5.71 12.53 -3.66
CA GLU A 91 6.19 13.75 -4.31
C GLU A 91 7.42 14.31 -3.58
N LYS A 92 7.38 14.38 -2.25
CA LYS A 92 8.52 14.79 -1.40
C LYS A 92 9.75 13.89 -1.59
N LEU A 93 9.56 12.58 -1.78
CA LEU A 93 10.67 11.67 -2.14
C LEU A 93 11.23 11.96 -3.53
N THR A 94 10.38 12.30 -4.51
CA THR A 94 10.83 12.64 -5.86
C THR A 94 11.62 13.94 -5.93
N GLU A 95 11.39 14.88 -5.02
CA GLU A 95 12.23 16.09 -4.90
C GLU A 95 13.70 15.75 -4.55
N ASN A 96 13.96 14.53 -4.09
CA ASN A 96 15.28 14.01 -3.76
C ASN A 96 15.81 13.02 -4.81
N GLY A 97 15.29 13.07 -6.04
CA GLY A 97 15.81 12.28 -7.17
C GLY A 97 15.30 10.84 -7.24
N ILE A 98 14.37 10.44 -6.36
CA ILE A 98 13.82 9.07 -6.31
C ILE A 98 12.60 8.96 -7.24
N THR A 99 12.63 8.02 -8.18
CA THR A 99 11.44 7.71 -8.99
C THR A 99 10.46 6.88 -8.16
N CYS A 100 9.26 7.40 -7.89
CA CYS A 100 8.27 6.70 -7.07
C CYS A 100 7.20 6.03 -7.94
N VAL A 101 6.86 4.78 -7.62
CA VAL A 101 5.85 3.99 -8.33
C VAL A 101 4.78 3.57 -7.33
N LEU A 102 3.65 4.26 -7.35
CA LEU A 102 2.49 3.94 -6.54
C LEU A 102 1.64 2.89 -7.24
N VAL A 103 1.44 1.75 -6.58
CA VAL A 103 0.63 0.65 -7.11
C VAL A 103 -0.84 0.85 -6.75
N LYS A 104 -1.72 0.68 -7.73
CA LYS A 104 -3.17 0.66 -7.54
C LYS A 104 -3.64 -0.77 -7.32
N MET A 105 -4.03 -1.07 -6.10
CA MET A 105 -4.46 -2.40 -5.70
C MET A 105 -5.92 -2.70 -6.06
N PRO A 106 -6.26 -3.94 -6.45
CA PRO A 106 -7.66 -4.34 -6.65
C PRO A 106 -8.47 -4.08 -5.38
N LEU A 107 -9.63 -3.43 -5.53
CA LEU A 107 -10.53 -3.09 -4.41
C LEU A 107 -9.84 -2.29 -3.28
N ASN A 108 -8.77 -1.53 -3.59
CA ASN A 108 -7.95 -0.80 -2.62
C ASN A 108 -7.36 -1.70 -1.52
N MET A 109 -7.04 -2.96 -1.82
CA MET A 109 -6.53 -3.91 -0.84
C MET A 109 -5.37 -4.72 -1.42
N ALA A 110 -4.16 -4.51 -0.89
CA ALA A 110 -2.93 -5.13 -1.38
C ALA A 110 -2.93 -6.67 -1.31
N ILE A 111 -3.75 -7.27 -0.44
CA ILE A 111 -3.87 -8.74 -0.33
C ILE A 111 -4.36 -9.41 -1.63
N PHE A 112 -5.03 -8.66 -2.52
CA PHE A 112 -5.49 -9.20 -3.81
C PHE A 112 -4.43 -9.18 -4.90
N ASP A 113 -3.30 -8.52 -4.67
CA ASP A 113 -2.22 -8.42 -5.66
C ASP A 113 -0.86 -8.15 -4.99
N ALA A 114 -0.38 -9.10 -4.19
CA ALA A 114 0.90 -8.98 -3.50
C ALA A 114 2.11 -9.00 -4.46
N ASP A 115 1.93 -9.49 -5.69
CA ASP A 115 2.99 -9.59 -6.71
C ASP A 115 3.01 -8.41 -7.68
N ALA A 116 2.19 -7.37 -7.46
CA ALA A 116 2.03 -6.21 -8.36
C ALA A 116 3.34 -5.45 -8.67
N ALA A 117 4.37 -5.60 -7.83
CA ALA A 117 5.68 -4.99 -8.06
C ALA A 117 6.40 -5.58 -9.28
N GLU A 118 6.05 -6.80 -9.69
CA GLU A 118 6.68 -7.48 -10.83
C GLU A 118 6.53 -6.69 -12.12
N GLU A 119 5.39 -6.02 -12.32
CA GLU A 119 5.09 -5.24 -13.51
C GLU A 119 5.91 -3.94 -13.60
N VAL A 120 6.56 -3.53 -12.51
CA VAL A 120 7.25 -2.24 -12.42
C VAL A 120 8.65 -2.31 -13.04
N PHE A 121 9.40 -3.38 -12.77
CA PHE A 121 10.83 -3.46 -13.11
C PHE A 121 11.09 -3.33 -14.61
N ASP A 122 10.28 -4.00 -15.44
CA ASP A 122 10.43 -3.98 -16.90
C ASP A 122 10.00 -2.63 -17.53
N LYS A 123 9.19 -1.83 -16.82
CA LYS A 123 8.73 -0.52 -17.32
C LYS A 123 9.76 0.58 -17.15
N LEU A 124 10.65 0.46 -16.17
CA LEU A 124 11.64 1.47 -15.79
C LEU A 124 13.06 0.86 -15.77
N PRO A 125 13.58 0.40 -16.93
CA PRO A 125 14.88 -0.27 -17.01
C PRO A 125 16.08 0.62 -16.68
N GLU A 126 15.88 1.95 -16.60
CA GLU A 126 16.90 2.90 -16.15
C GLU A 126 17.17 2.84 -14.65
N ILE A 127 16.20 2.35 -13.86
CA ILE A 127 16.31 2.23 -12.40
C ILE A 127 17.02 0.92 -12.06
N LYS A 128 18.11 1.03 -11.29
CA LYS A 128 18.97 -0.10 -10.90
C LYS A 128 18.90 -0.39 -9.41
N ASN A 129 18.49 0.59 -8.61
CA ASN A 129 18.47 0.55 -7.16
C ASN A 129 17.02 0.62 -6.69
N TRP A 130 16.36 -0.53 -6.63
CA TRP A 130 14.95 -0.61 -6.25
C TRP A 130 14.79 -0.78 -4.75
N TYR A 131 13.90 0.02 -4.18
CA TYR A 131 13.35 -0.16 -2.85
C TYR A 131 11.85 -0.44 -2.97
N ILE A 132 11.30 -1.18 -2.02
CA ILE A 132 9.86 -1.42 -1.95
C ILE A 132 9.36 -1.06 -0.56
N GLY A 133 8.13 -0.59 -0.47
CA GLY A 133 7.53 -0.29 0.81
C GLY A 133 6.02 -0.17 0.73
N GLY A 134 5.41 0.09 1.88
CA GLY A 134 3.99 0.31 1.93
C GLY A 134 3.49 0.72 3.29
N HIS A 135 2.23 1.14 3.33
CA HIS A 135 1.55 1.54 4.53
C HIS A 135 0.63 0.42 5.06
N SER A 136 0.68 0.14 6.36
CA SER A 136 -0.25 -0.78 7.04
C SER A 136 -0.31 -2.14 6.33
N MET A 137 -1.49 -2.61 5.89
CA MET A 137 -1.63 -3.83 5.09
C MET A 137 -0.82 -3.82 3.78
N GLY A 138 -0.67 -2.66 3.14
CA GLY A 138 0.22 -2.50 1.98
C GLY A 138 1.68 -2.77 2.35
N GLY A 139 2.12 -2.31 3.52
CA GLY A 139 3.44 -2.61 4.07
C GLY A 139 3.65 -4.10 4.34
N ALA A 140 2.64 -4.79 4.88
CA ALA A 140 2.71 -6.23 5.08
C ALA A 140 2.86 -7.00 3.75
N MET A 141 2.16 -6.60 2.69
CA MET A 141 2.27 -7.24 1.37
C MET A 141 3.56 -6.86 0.64
N ALA A 142 4.04 -5.62 0.79
CA ALA A 142 5.36 -5.22 0.32
C ALA A 142 6.48 -6.04 1.00
N SER A 143 6.35 -6.29 2.31
CA SER A 143 7.26 -7.13 3.08
C SER A 143 7.23 -8.59 2.61
N ASP A 144 6.04 -9.15 2.37
CA ASP A 144 5.87 -10.50 1.82
C ASP A 144 6.53 -10.63 0.44
N TYR A 145 6.30 -9.65 -0.45
CA TYR A 145 6.93 -9.61 -1.77
C TYR A 145 8.45 -9.54 -1.67
N ALA A 146 8.97 -8.61 -0.86
CA ALA A 146 10.41 -8.42 -0.66
C ALA A 146 11.07 -9.69 -0.11
N SER A 147 10.43 -10.36 0.85
CA SER A 147 10.90 -11.63 1.43
C SER A 147 11.10 -12.71 0.36
N LYS A 148 10.20 -12.76 -0.63
CA LYS A 148 10.24 -13.74 -1.72
C LYS A 148 11.14 -13.33 -2.89
N ASN A 149 11.49 -12.04 -3.00
CA ASN A 149 12.21 -11.44 -4.14
C ASN A 149 13.42 -10.60 -3.69
N ARG A 150 14.19 -11.12 -2.73
CA ARG A 150 15.33 -10.45 -2.10
C ARG A 150 16.41 -9.96 -3.06
N ASP A 151 16.54 -10.56 -4.24
CA ASP A 151 17.51 -10.19 -5.26
C ASP A 151 17.05 -8.99 -6.11
N LYS A 152 15.76 -8.63 -6.07
CA LYS A 152 15.19 -7.53 -6.86
C LYS A 152 15.18 -6.19 -6.13
N VAL A 153 15.24 -6.19 -4.80
CA VAL A 153 15.12 -4.98 -3.98
C VAL A 153 16.30 -4.86 -3.01
N LYS A 154 16.78 -3.63 -2.82
CA LYS A 154 17.88 -3.28 -1.91
C LYS A 154 17.44 -3.03 -0.47
N GLY A 155 16.15 -2.75 -0.27
CA GLY A 155 15.62 -2.45 1.05
C GLY A 155 14.09 -2.37 1.07
N LEU A 156 13.56 -2.55 2.28
CA LEU A 156 12.15 -2.52 2.60
C LEU A 156 11.83 -1.30 3.46
N VAL A 157 10.76 -0.57 3.15
CA VAL A 157 10.27 0.58 3.95
C VAL A 157 8.84 0.31 4.42
N LEU A 158 8.62 0.32 5.73
CA LEU A 158 7.34 0.01 6.35
C LEU A 158 6.80 1.22 7.08
N LEU A 159 5.63 1.70 6.65
CA LEU A 159 4.94 2.82 7.30
C LEU A 159 3.76 2.27 8.10
N GLY A 160 3.74 2.46 9.42
CA GLY A 160 2.69 1.94 10.30
C GLY A 160 2.50 0.42 10.20
N ALA A 161 3.57 -0.31 9.85
CA ALA A 161 3.61 -1.76 9.63
C ALA A 161 4.89 -2.35 10.21
N TYR A 162 4.98 -3.67 10.28
CA TYR A 162 6.15 -4.43 10.76
C TYR A 162 6.53 -5.52 9.76
N ILE A 163 7.73 -6.08 9.88
CA ILE A 163 8.20 -7.13 8.97
C ILE A 163 7.23 -8.31 8.98
N TYR A 164 6.69 -8.61 7.80
CA TYR A 164 5.89 -9.79 7.54
C TYR A 164 6.63 -10.69 6.55
N GLY A 165 6.87 -11.94 6.94
CA GLY A 165 7.78 -12.84 6.23
C GLY A 165 9.17 -12.87 6.88
N ASP A 166 10.21 -13.08 6.08
CA ASP A 166 11.58 -13.31 6.53
C ASP A 166 12.59 -12.30 5.95
N TYR A 167 12.16 -11.07 5.64
CA TYR A 167 13.07 -10.01 5.18
C TYR A 167 14.04 -9.53 6.28
N PRO A 168 15.32 -9.22 5.97
CA PRO A 168 16.31 -8.85 7.00
C PRO A 168 15.98 -7.52 7.70
N PRO A 169 15.99 -7.46 9.05
CA PRO A 169 15.78 -6.22 9.79
C PRO A 169 16.81 -5.13 9.46
N ASP A 170 18.08 -5.50 9.24
CA ASP A 170 19.13 -4.53 8.86
C ASP A 170 18.90 -3.90 7.48
N GLN A 171 18.06 -4.49 6.64
CA GLN A 171 17.64 -3.97 5.33
C GLN A 171 16.20 -3.47 5.33
N THR A 172 15.60 -3.30 6.51
CA THR A 172 14.24 -2.79 6.67
C THR A 172 14.27 -1.50 7.46
N LEU A 173 13.60 -0.46 6.97
CA LEU A 173 13.23 0.73 7.73
C LEU A 173 11.79 0.59 8.20
N THR A 174 11.55 0.69 9.50
CA THR A 174 10.20 0.71 10.08
C THR A 174 9.92 2.07 10.67
N ILE A 175 8.86 2.73 10.21
CA ILE A 175 8.43 4.05 10.66
C ILE A 175 7.02 3.96 11.19
N TYR A 176 6.77 4.45 12.41
CA TYR A 176 5.42 4.50 12.96
C TYR A 176 5.24 5.68 13.90
N GLY A 177 4.01 6.16 14.06
CA GLY A 177 3.68 7.19 15.03
C GLY A 177 3.40 6.62 16.42
N THR A 178 3.72 7.36 17.48
CA THR A 178 3.40 7.02 18.89
C THR A 178 1.90 6.83 19.16
N TYR A 179 1.04 7.42 18.33
CA TYR A 179 -0.42 7.25 18.36
C TYR A 179 -0.92 6.15 17.37
N ASN A 180 -0.04 5.26 16.93
CA ASN A 180 -0.39 4.04 16.19
C ASN A 180 -0.54 2.87 17.16
N SER A 181 -1.79 2.52 17.49
CA SER A 181 -2.10 1.62 18.60
C SER A 181 -1.39 0.26 18.49
N ASP A 182 -0.54 -0.05 19.49
CA ASP A 182 0.03 -1.37 19.75
C ASP A 182 0.96 -1.96 18.67
N LEU A 183 1.42 -1.18 17.68
CA LEU A 183 2.34 -1.68 16.64
C LEU A 183 3.65 -2.23 17.24
N GLU A 184 4.19 -1.54 18.24
CA GLU A 184 5.43 -1.90 18.95
C GLU A 184 5.42 -3.35 19.48
N LYS A 185 4.25 -3.89 19.83
CA LYS A 185 4.12 -5.26 20.38
C LYS A 185 4.43 -6.35 19.36
N TYR A 186 4.43 -6.00 18.08
CA TYR A 186 4.70 -6.92 16.96
C TYR A 186 6.11 -6.75 16.38
N ILE A 187 6.90 -5.82 16.93
CA ILE A 187 8.26 -5.54 16.47
C ILE A 187 9.23 -6.18 17.48
N ASP A 188 9.90 -7.27 17.08
CA ASP A 188 10.89 -7.98 17.88
C ASP A 188 12.34 -7.71 17.44
N TYR A 189 12.53 -6.77 16.53
CA TYR A 189 13.81 -6.29 16.01
C TYR A 189 14.10 -4.84 16.47
N THR A 190 15.32 -4.35 16.26
CA THR A 190 15.74 -3.03 16.77
C THR A 190 16.38 -2.14 15.70
N GLU A 191 16.68 -2.70 14.54
CA GLU A 191 17.40 -2.07 13.45
C GLU A 191 16.49 -1.12 12.65
N ASN A 192 17.00 0.08 12.36
CA ASN A 192 16.35 1.12 11.56
C ASN A 192 14.86 1.34 11.92
N ILE A 193 14.58 1.60 13.20
CA ILE A 193 13.24 1.96 13.67
C ILE A 193 13.17 3.46 13.91
N VAL A 194 12.16 4.11 13.36
CA VAL A 194 11.84 5.52 13.57
C VAL A 194 10.45 5.63 14.16
N GLU A 195 10.39 6.03 15.43
CA GLU A 195 9.15 6.35 16.12
C GLU A 195 8.89 7.86 16.04
N ILE A 196 7.75 8.25 15.45
CA ILE A 196 7.34 9.63 15.28
C ILE A 196 6.48 10.07 16.47
N GLU A 197 7.08 10.87 17.35
CA GLU A 197 6.38 11.47 18.48
C GLU A 197 5.19 12.32 18.00
N GLY A 198 4.01 12.08 18.57
CA GLY A 198 2.77 12.75 18.17
C GLY A 198 2.13 12.27 16.87
N GLY A 199 2.82 11.47 16.05
CA GLY A 199 2.27 10.93 14.80
C GLY A 199 1.28 9.79 15.05
N ASN A 200 0.39 9.51 14.10
CA ASN A 200 -0.55 8.38 14.16
C ASN A 200 -0.43 7.45 12.95
N HIS A 201 -1.33 6.46 12.85
CA HIS A 201 -1.35 5.51 11.74
C HIS A 201 -1.73 6.16 10.40
N ALA A 202 -2.83 6.90 10.34
CA ALA A 202 -3.38 7.40 9.08
C ALA A 202 -2.54 8.46 8.34
N GLN A 203 -1.79 9.31 9.07
CA GLN A 203 -1.12 10.50 8.51
C GLN A 203 0.03 10.23 7.53
N PHE A 204 0.41 8.96 7.29
CA PHE A 204 1.27 8.61 6.16
C PHE A 204 0.58 8.80 4.80
N GLY A 205 -0.75 8.93 4.76
CA GLY A 205 -1.51 9.29 3.58
C GLY A 205 -2.48 10.45 3.83
N ASN A 206 -2.91 11.06 2.73
CA ASN A 206 -3.79 12.22 2.67
C ASN A 206 -5.23 11.80 2.40
N TYR A 207 -5.87 11.18 3.39
CA TYR A 207 -7.25 10.67 3.31
C TYR A 207 -8.07 10.96 4.57
N GLY A 208 -7.55 11.84 5.44
CA GLY A 208 -8.18 12.24 6.69
C GLY A 208 -8.07 11.20 7.81
N GLN A 209 -8.91 11.35 8.84
CA GLN A 209 -8.88 10.46 10.00
C GLN A 209 -9.48 9.10 9.69
N GLN A 210 -8.73 8.04 9.96
CA GLN A 210 -9.21 6.67 9.87
C GLN A 210 -10.00 6.29 11.13
N LYS A 211 -11.06 5.48 10.94
CA LYS A 211 -11.97 5.10 12.02
C LYS A 211 -11.24 4.15 12.98
N GLY A 212 -11.14 4.56 14.24
CA GLY A 212 -10.51 3.78 15.31
C GLY A 212 -9.08 4.23 15.63
N ASP A 213 -8.46 5.02 14.76
CA ASP A 213 -7.13 5.56 15.00
C ASP A 213 -7.19 6.69 16.05
N PRO A 214 -6.25 6.69 17.01
CA PRO A 214 -6.06 7.85 17.87
C PRO A 214 -5.73 9.11 17.06
N VAL A 215 -6.11 10.27 17.60
CA VAL A 215 -5.85 11.57 16.98
C VAL A 215 -4.39 11.94 17.19
N ALA A 216 -3.67 12.25 16.11
CA ALA A 216 -2.29 12.74 16.17
C ALA A 216 -2.21 14.12 16.84
N THR A 217 -1.05 14.43 17.41
CA THR A 217 -0.75 15.77 17.97
C THR A 217 0.11 16.63 17.05
N ILE A 218 0.63 16.05 15.96
CA ILE A 218 1.31 16.75 14.86
C ILE A 218 0.46 16.65 13.59
N THR A 219 0.70 17.55 12.65
CA THR A 219 0.03 17.56 11.35
C THR A 219 0.48 16.39 10.46
N SER A 220 -0.33 16.09 9.43
CA SER A 220 0.02 15.11 8.40
C SER A 220 1.30 15.50 7.66
N GLU A 221 1.50 16.79 7.39
CA GLU A 221 2.69 17.30 6.70
C GLU A 221 3.95 17.07 7.54
N GLU A 222 3.93 17.44 8.83
CA GLU A 222 5.06 17.22 9.74
C GLU A 222 5.42 15.72 9.86
N GLN A 223 4.41 14.85 9.97
CA GLN A 223 4.66 13.41 10.03
C GLN A 223 5.28 12.88 8.73
N GLN A 224 4.80 13.35 7.58
CA GLN A 224 5.34 12.94 6.28
C GLN A 224 6.76 13.45 6.05
N ASP A 225 7.08 14.68 6.50
CA ASP A 225 8.44 15.22 6.41
C ASP A 225 9.44 14.37 7.20
N ILE A 226 9.09 14.00 8.43
CA ILE A 226 9.92 13.11 9.27
C ILE A 226 10.09 11.74 8.59
N ALA A 227 9.01 11.19 8.03
CA ALA A 227 9.07 9.91 7.33
C ALA A 227 9.97 9.99 6.08
N VAL A 228 9.85 11.06 5.29
CA VAL A 228 10.65 11.29 4.08
C VAL A 228 12.13 11.41 4.42
N GLU A 229 12.49 12.18 5.46
CA GLU A 229 13.86 12.31 5.95
C GLU A 229 14.46 10.94 6.31
N ALA A 230 13.75 10.16 7.12
CA ALA A 230 14.17 8.81 7.50
C ALA A 230 14.34 7.87 6.31
N ILE A 231 13.45 7.94 5.32
CA ILE A 231 13.53 7.14 4.09
C ILE A 231 14.78 7.49 3.29
N ILE A 232 15.05 8.79 3.10
CA ILE A 232 16.20 9.26 2.35
C ILE A 232 17.51 8.87 3.04
N GLU A 233 17.60 9.04 4.36
CA GLU A 233 18.76 8.61 5.15
C GLU A 233 19.02 7.11 5.02
N PHE A 234 17.96 6.31 5.11
CA PHE A 234 18.04 4.86 4.96
C PHE A 234 18.52 4.42 3.58
N MET A 235 18.00 5.04 2.52
CA MET A 235 18.38 4.75 1.13
C MET A 235 19.81 5.20 0.80
N ASN A 236 20.26 6.34 1.34
CA ASN A 236 21.61 6.86 1.10
C ASN A 236 22.72 6.05 1.79
N ALA A 237 22.39 5.27 2.82
CA ALA A 237 23.34 4.45 3.54
C ALA A 237 23.69 3.12 2.82
N ARG A 238 23.14 2.84 1.62
CA ARG A 238 23.19 1.54 0.90
C ARG A 238 23.36 1.71 -0.61
#